data_AF-A0A7Y5V0M2-F1
#
_entry.id   AF-A0A7Y5V0M2-F1
#
_cell.length_a   1.000
_cell.length_b   1.000
_cell.length_c   1.000
_cell.angle_alpha   90.00
_cell.angle_beta   90.00
_cell.angle_gamma   90.00
#
_symmetry.space_group_name_H-M   'P 1'
#
loop_
_entity.id
_entity.type
_entity.pdbx_description
1 polymer ?
#
loop_
_entity_poly.entity_id
_entity_poly.type
_entity_poly.pdbx_seq_one_letter_code
_entity_poly.pdbx_strand_id
1 'polypeptide(L)'
;MAEEKDPRRITTESLLRAVAVGDSRIDQLIVPALMAVGVLHIIARIALNHPLGIALAVANLVVLVLLAANTGVRRGIVGARFTRVHALHILMNWFYSSLWIALIRLVPGAPLTGKSSEQTYFLIIVLIAVGWMFLRSAAVQTRAFHARFSTAIPPWEQILLAANELIATGLAALTGANVLVRVFQPDIFTVRFDTLYTGGLLTVTWLYYLGMQLMWTQRWNDWLSQSRTWLRLARLFAPLALIVCTQLIYRRFLERGDPRTAGLLGDTDLDLAVLAITPVLWLLIVVLIVIVVISRRGLRERFLPDDLLERLPARMSSILKTISDMDMLLILGVLATLIPAYLLLLGDTGGLIGLLRQQVLQRGSALIETSEQALSLLFALPFYVLLVALLALYGFALGRSALPADERETLVEKLPVGFLIVLIITLYMFAVPFSQVLTEGRLPELPQDLGRILAYNVVIPLVLLYAHYFVLIRSPYARGQKRWRERQTQMLVEQLDSIQRQIGALNQQIDTIEVAWQRHHSADARSMNNLFRYVQLNSQRDDLNMQRLRLLDDRQQLNEISETPVSVAVARLPVRIVSIGIPLLLIIQVYQWAIVNDGLRQIINDPSLTILDFFRAILQQTQF
;
A
#
# COMPACT_ATOMS: atom_id res chain seq x y z
N MET A 1 18.15 2.01 -38.04
CA MET A 1 16.94 1.86 -37.20
C MET A 1 17.28 2.38 -35.82
N ALA A 2 16.83 3.60 -35.51
CA ALA A 2 17.07 4.22 -34.23
C ALA A 2 16.14 3.60 -33.20
N GLU A 3 16.73 3.00 -32.16
CA GLU A 3 16.03 2.43 -31.03
C GLU A 3 15.41 3.60 -30.24
N GLU A 4 14.09 3.72 -30.33
CA GLU A 4 13.29 4.70 -29.60
C GLU A 4 13.45 4.44 -28.10
N LYS A 5 14.30 5.24 -27.45
CA LYS A 5 14.52 5.19 -26.01
C LYS A 5 13.23 5.59 -25.30
N ASP A 6 12.61 4.61 -24.65
CA ASP A 6 11.44 4.77 -23.79
C ASP A 6 11.62 5.96 -22.81
N PRO A 7 10.73 6.98 -22.85
CA PRO A 7 10.81 8.17 -21.99
C PRO A 7 10.63 7.87 -20.49
N ARG A 8 10.34 6.61 -20.11
CA ARG A 8 10.34 6.13 -18.72
C ARG A 8 11.74 5.89 -18.15
N ARG A 9 12.81 5.95 -18.96
CA ARG A 9 14.20 5.91 -18.48
C ARG A 9 14.60 7.27 -17.92
N ILE A 10 14.35 7.46 -16.62
CA ILE A 10 15.08 8.44 -15.82
C ILE A 10 16.57 8.11 -16.01
N THR A 11 17.30 8.98 -16.69
CA THR A 11 18.72 8.76 -16.99
C THR A 11 19.49 8.59 -15.69
N THR A 12 20.41 7.64 -15.64
CA THR A 12 21.23 7.32 -14.46
C THR A 12 21.87 8.57 -13.86
N GLU A 13 22.20 9.58 -14.66
CA GLU A 13 22.70 10.89 -14.22
C GLU A 13 21.68 11.73 -13.44
N SER A 14 20.39 11.69 -13.79
CA SER A 14 19.34 12.42 -13.07
C SER A 14 18.98 11.76 -11.72
N LEU A 15 19.05 10.41 -11.63
CA LEU A 15 18.97 9.67 -10.37
C LEU A 15 20.22 9.87 -9.50
N LEU A 16 21.42 9.83 -10.08
CA LEU A 16 22.67 10.10 -9.35
C LEU A 16 22.72 11.52 -8.78
N ARG A 17 22.15 12.53 -9.46
CA ARG A 17 21.99 13.89 -8.92
C ARG A 17 20.97 13.98 -7.78
N ALA A 18 19.93 13.13 -7.76
CA ALA A 18 18.96 13.08 -6.67
C ALA A 18 19.45 12.29 -5.43
N VAL A 19 20.47 11.43 -5.60
CA VAL A 19 20.99 10.51 -4.57
C VAL A 19 22.34 10.95 -3.98
N ALA A 20 23.08 11.82 -4.66
CA ALA A 20 24.27 12.45 -4.11
C ALA A 20 23.93 13.30 -2.88
N VAL A 21 24.82 13.30 -1.87
CA VAL A 21 24.78 14.28 -0.78
C VAL A 21 24.96 15.66 -1.44
N GLY A 22 23.85 16.37 -1.64
CA GLY A 22 23.83 17.70 -2.23
C GLY A 22 23.93 18.79 -1.15
N ASP A 23 23.93 20.06 -1.56
CA ASP A 23 24.06 21.23 -0.66
C ASP A 23 22.85 21.45 0.28
N SER A 24 21.98 20.46 0.48
CA SER A 24 20.86 20.58 1.39
C SER A 24 21.34 20.49 2.85
N ARG A 25 20.73 21.29 3.75
CA ARG A 25 21.07 21.28 5.19
C ARG A 25 20.93 19.89 5.84
N ILE A 26 20.04 19.05 5.32
CA ILE A 26 19.83 17.67 5.81
C ILE A 26 21.00 16.77 5.40
N ASP A 27 21.50 16.93 4.18
CA ASP A 27 22.62 16.15 3.66
C ASP A 27 23.93 16.43 4.41
N GLN A 28 24.14 17.68 4.82
CA GLN A 28 25.27 18.09 5.65
C GLN A 28 25.25 17.47 7.06
N LEU A 29 24.07 17.07 7.57
CA LEU A 29 23.91 16.46 8.88
C LEU A 29 24.08 14.94 8.89
N ILE A 30 24.10 14.27 7.73
CA ILE A 30 24.16 12.80 7.65
C ILE A 30 25.47 12.26 8.24
N VAL A 31 26.61 12.83 7.87
CA VAL A 31 27.92 12.36 8.35
C VAL A 31 28.11 12.60 9.86
N PRO A 32 27.82 13.81 10.40
CA PRO A 32 27.84 14.03 11.85
C PRO A 32 26.88 13.11 12.61
N ALA A 33 25.67 12.89 12.10
CA ALA A 33 24.69 11.99 12.73
C ALA A 33 25.19 10.54 12.77
N LEU A 34 25.75 10.03 11.66
CA LEU A 34 26.35 8.69 11.63
C LEU A 34 27.54 8.57 12.58
N MET A 35 28.40 9.60 12.66
CA MET A 35 29.51 9.62 13.61
C MET A 35 29.00 9.55 15.06
N ALA A 36 27.98 10.33 15.42
CA ALA A 36 27.36 10.29 16.74
C ALA A 36 26.77 8.90 17.05
N VAL A 37 26.05 8.30 16.11
CA VAL A 37 25.50 6.94 16.24
C VAL A 37 26.62 5.91 16.41
N GLY A 38 27.71 6.03 15.65
CA GLY A 38 28.84 5.10 15.71
C GLY A 38 29.58 5.17 17.05
N VAL A 39 29.82 6.39 17.56
CA VAL A 39 30.41 6.60 18.89
C VAL A 39 29.50 6.04 19.98
N LEU A 40 28.20 6.32 19.91
CA LEU A 40 27.22 5.79 20.88
C LEU A 40 27.15 4.25 20.81
N HIS A 41 27.26 3.67 19.62
CA HIS A 41 27.34 2.23 19.43
C HIS A 41 28.59 1.62 20.09
N ILE A 42 29.76 2.24 19.94
CA ILE A 42 30.99 1.81 20.61
C ILE A 42 30.84 1.89 22.13
N ILE A 43 30.32 3.01 22.66
CA ILE A 43 30.08 3.19 24.10
C ILE A 43 29.17 2.08 24.63
N ALA A 44 28.07 1.78 23.93
CA ALA A 44 27.17 0.70 24.31
C ALA A 44 27.88 -0.67 24.31
N ARG A 45 28.76 -0.95 23.33
CA ARG A 45 29.54 -2.20 23.28
C ARG A 45 30.61 -2.30 24.36
N ILE A 46 31.20 -1.17 24.76
CA ILE A 46 32.13 -1.09 25.90
C ILE A 46 31.39 -1.38 27.20
N ALA A 47 30.21 -0.77 27.40
CA ALA A 47 29.39 -0.99 28.59
C ALA A 47 28.97 -2.47 28.76
N LEU A 48 28.77 -3.17 27.64
CA LEU A 48 28.43 -4.60 27.64
C LEU A 48 29.68 -5.53 27.70
N ASN A 49 30.90 -4.98 27.78
CA ASN A 49 32.18 -5.71 27.83
C ASN A 49 32.34 -6.76 26.71
N HIS A 50 32.25 -6.32 25.46
CA HIS A 50 32.24 -7.21 24.29
C HIS A 50 33.39 -6.95 23.32
N PRO A 51 34.56 -7.60 23.47
CA PRO A 51 35.78 -7.24 22.73
C PRO A 51 35.62 -7.37 21.21
N LEU A 52 34.99 -8.43 20.72
CA LEU A 52 34.73 -8.62 19.29
C LEU A 52 33.73 -7.59 18.73
N GLY A 53 32.73 -7.20 19.53
CA GLY A 53 31.78 -6.15 19.15
C GLY A 53 32.40 -4.75 19.15
N ILE A 54 33.32 -4.48 20.08
CA ILE A 54 34.09 -3.23 20.12
C ILE A 54 35.00 -3.16 18.89
N ALA A 55 35.75 -4.23 18.57
CA ALA A 55 36.64 -4.27 17.41
C ALA A 55 35.88 -4.03 16.10
N LEU A 56 34.73 -4.69 15.91
CA LEU A 56 33.88 -4.50 14.73
C LEU A 56 33.28 -3.09 14.67
N ALA A 57 32.81 -2.53 15.80
CA ALA A 57 32.27 -1.17 15.87
C ALA A 57 33.33 -0.11 15.56
N VAL A 58 34.55 -0.27 16.08
CA VAL A 58 35.69 0.62 15.79
C VAL A 58 36.09 0.53 14.32
N ALA A 59 36.23 -0.69 13.77
CA ALA A 59 36.55 -0.87 12.34
C ALA A 59 35.51 -0.18 11.44
N ASN A 60 34.23 -0.33 11.79
CA ASN A 60 33.11 0.29 11.11
C ASN A 60 33.13 1.84 11.17
N LEU A 61 33.47 2.41 12.32
CA LEU A 61 33.64 3.86 12.47
C LEU A 61 34.85 4.37 11.67
N VAL A 62 35.96 3.62 11.68
CA VAL A 62 37.15 3.95 10.87
C VAL A 62 36.81 3.96 9.38
N VAL A 63 36.04 2.99 8.89
CA VAL A 63 35.56 2.97 7.50
C VAL A 63 34.73 4.22 7.20
N LEU A 64 33.80 4.62 8.08
CA LEU A 64 33.02 5.86 7.90
C LEU A 64 33.92 7.11 7.84
N VAL A 65 34.89 7.24 8.75
CA VAL A 65 35.83 8.38 8.79
C VAL A 65 36.69 8.42 7.53
N LEU A 66 37.23 7.28 7.09
CA LEU A 66 38.04 7.18 5.87
C LEU A 66 37.25 7.57 4.63
N LEU A 67 35.98 7.15 4.52
CA LEU A 67 35.09 7.48 3.42
C LEU A 67 34.64 8.95 3.43
N ALA A 68 34.44 9.54 4.61
CA ALA A 68 34.01 10.92 4.77
C ALA A 68 35.15 11.94 4.58
N ALA A 69 36.31 11.71 5.22
CA ALA A 69 37.38 12.70 5.34
C ALA A 69 38.41 12.65 4.20
N ASN A 70 38.72 11.47 3.64
CA ASN A 70 39.82 11.32 2.69
C ASN A 70 39.32 11.12 1.26
N THR A 71 39.41 12.18 0.45
CA THR A 71 38.97 12.17 -0.95
C THR A 71 39.79 11.22 -1.84
N GLY A 72 41.07 10.98 -1.51
CA GLY A 72 41.94 10.03 -2.21
C GLY A 72 41.56 8.57 -1.93
N VAL A 73 41.38 8.22 -0.66
CA VAL A 73 40.92 6.88 -0.24
C VAL A 73 39.51 6.60 -0.75
N ARG A 74 38.60 7.58 -0.71
CA ARG A 74 37.26 7.47 -1.29
C ARG A 74 37.29 7.19 -2.80
N ARG A 75 38.15 7.89 -3.56
CA ARG A 75 38.32 7.64 -5.00
C ARG A 75 38.93 6.27 -5.29
N GLY A 76 39.85 5.80 -4.44
CA GLY A 76 40.47 4.48 -4.59
C GLY A 76 39.53 3.31 -4.27
N ILE A 77 38.79 3.40 -3.15
CA ILE A 77 37.95 2.30 -2.64
C ILE A 77 36.56 2.30 -3.27
N VAL A 78 35.89 3.45 -3.33
CA VAL A 78 34.50 3.58 -3.79
C VAL A 78 34.43 3.97 -5.26
N GLY A 79 35.35 4.82 -5.73
CA GLY A 79 35.33 5.36 -7.09
C GLY A 79 34.21 6.38 -7.35
N ALA A 80 33.40 6.73 -6.35
CA ALA A 80 32.27 7.65 -6.45
C ALA A 80 32.25 8.67 -5.30
N ARG A 81 31.37 9.68 -5.39
CA ARG A 81 31.08 10.61 -4.28
C ARG A 81 30.30 9.86 -3.19
N PHE A 82 30.48 10.25 -1.93
CA PHE A 82 29.67 9.71 -0.84
C PHE A 82 28.20 10.11 -1.05
N THR A 83 27.30 9.12 -1.02
CA THR A 83 25.86 9.30 -1.29
C THR A 83 25.03 8.82 -0.10
N ARG A 84 23.74 9.15 -0.08
CA ARG A 84 22.80 8.65 0.95
C ARG A 84 22.73 7.12 1.00
N VAL A 85 22.99 6.46 -0.12
CA VAL A 85 23.02 4.99 -0.24
C VAL A 85 24.25 4.41 0.47
N HIS A 86 25.41 5.04 0.36
CA HIS A 86 26.60 4.63 1.13
C HIS A 86 26.34 4.74 2.64
N ALA A 87 25.76 5.86 3.07
CA ALA A 87 25.35 6.08 4.46
C ALA A 87 24.39 5.00 4.96
N LEU A 88 23.37 4.64 4.16
CA LEU A 88 22.43 3.57 4.51
C LEU A 88 23.14 2.21 4.64
N HIS A 89 23.98 1.83 3.68
CA HIS A 89 24.69 0.55 3.75
C HIS A 89 25.71 0.48 4.90
N ILE A 90 26.29 1.61 5.33
CA ILE A 90 27.11 1.66 6.56
C ILE A 90 26.23 1.33 7.77
N LEU A 91 25.06 1.97 7.88
CA LEU A 91 24.12 1.72 8.97
C LEU A 91 23.61 0.27 8.98
N MET A 92 23.29 -0.28 7.80
CA MET A 92 22.91 -1.69 7.65
C MET A 92 24.05 -2.62 8.06
N ASN A 93 25.29 -2.31 7.72
CA ASN A 93 26.47 -3.08 8.14
C ASN A 93 26.63 -3.09 9.66
N TRP A 94 26.34 -1.97 10.33
CA TRP A 94 26.39 -1.88 11.80
C TRP A 94 25.28 -2.70 12.44
N PHE A 95 24.07 -2.64 11.87
CA PHE A 95 22.93 -3.42 12.32
C PHE A 95 23.14 -4.93 12.14
N TYR A 96 23.55 -5.38 10.95
CA TYR A 96 23.77 -6.80 10.68
C TYR A 96 24.98 -7.36 11.41
N SER A 97 26.08 -6.61 11.54
CA SER A 97 27.22 -7.08 12.36
C SER A 97 26.80 -7.24 13.82
N SER A 98 25.97 -6.33 14.34
CA SER A 98 25.41 -6.43 15.68
C SER A 98 24.53 -7.66 15.89
N LEU A 99 23.65 -7.95 14.92
CA LEU A 99 22.77 -9.10 14.93
C LEU A 99 23.56 -10.41 14.80
N TRP A 100 24.56 -10.44 13.92
CA TRP A 100 25.43 -11.61 13.71
C TRP A 100 26.20 -11.98 14.98
N ILE A 101 26.77 -11.01 15.69
CA ILE A 101 27.45 -11.24 16.98
C ILE A 101 26.48 -11.80 18.03
N ALA A 102 25.25 -11.28 18.07
CA ALA A 102 24.23 -11.78 19.00
C ALA A 102 23.90 -13.24 18.70
N LEU A 103 23.71 -13.60 17.42
CA LEU A 103 23.41 -14.97 16.99
C LEU A 103 24.55 -15.95 17.30
N ILE A 104 25.81 -15.56 17.06
CA ILE A 104 26.99 -16.40 17.40
C ILE A 104 27.01 -16.79 18.88
N ARG A 105 26.49 -15.94 19.75
CA ARG A 105 26.47 -16.21 21.19
C ARG A 105 25.33 -17.11 21.61
N LEU A 106 24.23 -17.06 20.89
CA LEU A 106 23.04 -17.87 21.17
C LEU A 106 23.24 -19.31 20.70
N VAL A 107 23.95 -19.53 19.59
CA VAL A 107 24.15 -20.87 19.00
C VAL A 107 24.80 -21.88 19.97
N PRO A 108 25.89 -21.58 20.71
CA PRO A 108 26.50 -22.52 21.64
C PRO A 108 25.62 -22.92 22.83
N GLY A 109 24.64 -22.08 23.20
CA GLY A 109 23.72 -22.34 24.30
C GLY A 109 22.48 -23.14 23.90
N ALA A 110 22.30 -23.42 22.60
CA ALA A 110 21.13 -24.10 22.08
C ALA A 110 21.30 -25.64 22.12
N PRO A 111 20.23 -26.40 22.44
CA PRO A 111 20.32 -27.85 22.57
C PRO A 111 20.57 -28.52 21.22
N LEU A 112 21.54 -29.44 21.16
CA LEU A 112 21.94 -30.12 19.90
C LEU A 112 21.04 -31.33 19.56
N THR A 113 20.38 -31.92 20.55
CA THR A 113 19.55 -33.13 20.40
C THR A 113 18.20 -32.95 21.09
N GLY A 114 17.21 -33.73 20.69
CA GLY A 114 15.86 -33.67 21.25
C GLY A 114 14.94 -32.72 20.48
N LYS A 115 13.67 -32.64 20.91
CA LYS A 115 12.65 -31.77 20.26
C LYS A 115 13.05 -30.30 20.25
N SER A 116 13.79 -29.86 21.25
CA SER A 116 14.30 -28.49 21.37
C SER A 116 15.44 -28.16 20.38
N SER A 117 16.02 -29.16 19.69
CA SER A 117 17.10 -28.94 18.72
C SER A 117 16.68 -28.12 17.50
N GLU A 118 15.37 -27.96 17.26
CA GLU A 118 14.81 -27.02 16.27
C GLU A 118 15.35 -25.61 16.42
N GLN A 119 15.53 -25.14 17.66
CA GLN A 119 16.11 -23.82 17.92
C GLN A 119 17.54 -23.71 17.40
N THR A 120 18.33 -24.77 17.47
CA THR A 120 19.72 -24.78 16.97
C THR A 120 19.75 -24.67 15.45
N TYR A 121 18.96 -25.47 14.73
CA TYR A 121 18.89 -25.38 13.27
C TYR A 121 18.32 -24.02 12.81
N PHE A 122 17.33 -23.48 13.53
CA PHE A 122 16.81 -22.15 13.28
C PHE A 122 17.90 -21.09 13.41
N LEU A 123 18.62 -21.06 14.55
CA LEU A 123 19.70 -20.10 14.80
C LEU A 123 20.83 -20.22 13.78
N ILE A 124 21.19 -21.43 13.33
CA ILE A 124 22.22 -21.65 12.31
C ILE A 124 21.80 -21.08 10.95
N ILE A 125 20.57 -21.33 10.51
CA ILE A 125 20.07 -20.79 9.23
C ILE A 125 20.05 -19.26 9.28
N VAL A 126 19.53 -18.67 10.37
CA VAL A 126 19.53 -17.21 10.56
C VAL A 126 20.96 -16.66 10.62
N LEU A 127 21.89 -17.34 11.30
CA LEU A 127 23.30 -16.93 11.38
C LEU A 127 23.97 -16.87 10.00
N ILE A 128 23.75 -17.88 9.16
CA ILE A 128 24.28 -17.92 7.80
C ILE A 128 23.69 -16.78 6.96
N ALA A 129 22.37 -16.61 7.00
CA ALA A 129 21.68 -15.58 6.23
C ALA A 129 22.07 -14.16 6.66
N VAL A 130 22.10 -13.87 7.96
CA VAL A 130 22.55 -12.57 8.49
C VAL A 130 24.03 -12.35 8.20
N GLY A 131 24.86 -13.40 8.24
CA GLY A 131 26.26 -13.34 7.83
C GLY A 131 26.40 -12.92 6.36
N TRP A 132 25.55 -13.46 5.48
CA TRP A 132 25.50 -13.05 4.08
C TRP A 132 25.06 -11.60 3.91
N MET A 133 24.03 -11.14 4.65
CA MET A 133 23.60 -9.74 4.64
C MET A 133 24.71 -8.77 5.08
N PHE A 134 25.42 -9.14 6.15
CA PHE A 134 26.58 -8.40 6.65
C PHE A 134 27.67 -8.31 5.57
N LEU A 135 28.10 -9.44 5.01
CA LEU A 135 29.11 -9.48 3.94
C LEU A 135 28.70 -8.66 2.72
N ARG A 136 27.43 -8.74 2.30
CA ARG A 136 26.89 -7.93 1.20
C ARG A 136 26.96 -6.44 1.53
N SER A 137 26.52 -6.01 2.71
CA SER A 137 26.54 -4.59 3.10
C SER A 137 27.96 -4.02 3.18
N ALA A 138 28.95 -4.84 3.56
CA ALA A 138 30.36 -4.47 3.52
C ALA A 138 30.89 -4.42 2.08
N ALA A 139 30.55 -5.41 1.24
CA ALA A 139 30.99 -5.48 -0.14
C ALA A 139 30.50 -4.28 -0.98
N VAL A 140 29.26 -3.82 -0.77
CA VAL A 140 28.67 -2.66 -1.48
C VAL A 140 29.49 -1.37 -1.30
N GLN A 141 30.27 -1.25 -0.23
CA GLN A 141 31.15 -0.10 0.01
C GLN A 141 32.36 -0.07 -0.93
N THR A 142 32.61 -1.14 -1.71
CA THR A 142 33.74 -1.23 -2.63
C THR A 142 33.31 -1.03 -4.09
N ARG A 143 34.20 -0.42 -4.89
CA ARG A 143 33.95 -0.09 -6.30
C ARG A 143 33.49 -1.28 -7.15
N ALA A 144 34.06 -2.46 -6.93
CA ALA A 144 33.77 -3.66 -7.71
C ALA A 144 32.33 -4.17 -7.54
N PHE A 145 31.74 -3.94 -6.37
CA PHE A 145 30.44 -4.45 -5.99
C PHE A 145 29.36 -3.36 -5.96
N HIS A 146 29.73 -2.10 -5.73
CA HIS A 146 28.81 -0.96 -5.73
C HIS A 146 27.96 -0.88 -7.01
N ALA A 147 28.57 -1.15 -8.18
CA ALA A 147 27.89 -1.12 -9.47
C ALA A 147 27.07 -2.40 -9.78
N ARG A 148 27.28 -3.50 -9.04
CA ARG A 148 26.56 -4.78 -9.25
C ARG A 148 25.29 -4.86 -8.41
N PHE A 149 25.30 -4.25 -7.23
CA PHE A 149 24.16 -4.24 -6.31
C PHE A 149 23.20 -3.09 -6.63
N SER A 150 21.97 -3.21 -6.12
CA SER A 150 20.86 -2.27 -6.31
C SER A 150 21.08 -0.96 -5.55
N THR A 151 22.12 -0.22 -5.90
CA THR A 151 22.50 1.05 -5.26
C THR A 151 21.89 2.25 -5.98
N ALA A 152 21.30 2.04 -7.17
CA ALA A 152 20.62 3.07 -7.95
C ALA A 152 19.17 3.34 -7.50
N ILE A 153 18.61 2.47 -6.64
CA ILE A 153 17.26 2.63 -6.09
C ILE A 153 17.24 3.56 -4.87
N PRO A 154 16.10 4.24 -4.60
CA PRO A 154 15.96 5.13 -3.46
C PRO A 154 16.23 4.43 -2.10
N PRO A 155 16.77 5.16 -1.10
CA PRO A 155 17.04 4.58 0.23
C PRO A 155 15.81 3.96 0.92
N TRP A 156 14.60 4.48 0.68
CA TRP A 156 13.38 3.93 1.29
C TRP A 156 13.02 2.54 0.74
N GLU A 157 13.28 2.28 -0.55
CA GLU A 157 13.07 0.98 -1.18
C GLU A 157 14.08 -0.03 -0.64
N GLN A 158 15.33 0.38 -0.44
CA GLN A 158 16.36 -0.46 0.19
C GLN A 158 16.02 -0.85 1.64
N ILE A 159 15.39 0.06 2.40
CA ILE A 159 14.91 -0.24 3.76
C ILE A 159 13.76 -1.26 3.71
N LEU A 160 12.81 -1.10 2.78
CA LEU A 160 11.72 -2.08 2.62
C LEU A 160 12.23 -3.45 2.17
N LEU A 161 13.20 -3.48 1.28
CA LEU A 161 13.84 -4.71 0.84
C LEU A 161 14.58 -5.39 2.01
N ALA A 162 15.32 -4.62 2.81
CA ALA A 162 15.99 -5.12 4.01
C ALA A 162 15.02 -5.71 5.03
N ALA A 163 13.88 -5.05 5.25
CA ALA A 163 12.83 -5.53 6.14
C ALA A 163 12.21 -6.84 5.63
N ASN A 164 11.84 -6.91 4.35
CA ASN A 164 11.33 -8.13 3.74
C ASN A 164 12.36 -9.27 3.79
N GLU A 165 13.64 -8.96 3.59
CA GLU A 165 14.71 -9.97 3.62
C GLU A 165 14.90 -10.58 5.02
N LEU A 166 14.84 -9.76 6.07
CA LEU A 166 14.87 -10.25 7.46
C LEU A 166 13.68 -11.15 7.77
N ILE A 167 12.48 -10.75 7.32
CA ILE A 167 11.27 -11.54 7.52
C ILE A 167 11.34 -12.86 6.72
N ALA A 168 11.77 -12.79 5.45
CA ALA A 168 11.97 -13.96 4.61
C ALA A 168 12.99 -14.93 5.21
N THR A 169 14.06 -14.40 5.81
CA THR A 169 15.07 -15.19 6.52
C THR A 169 14.48 -15.90 7.72
N GLY A 170 13.70 -15.20 8.56
CA GLY A 170 13.03 -15.80 9.70
C GLY A 170 12.06 -16.91 9.28
N LEU A 171 11.25 -16.68 8.25
CA LEU A 171 10.31 -17.66 7.72
C LEU A 171 11.02 -18.89 7.13
N ALA A 172 12.06 -18.69 6.33
CA ALA A 172 12.84 -19.79 5.75
C ALA A 172 13.61 -20.57 6.83
N ALA A 173 14.09 -19.89 7.87
CA ALA A 173 14.73 -20.55 9.01
C ALA A 173 13.74 -21.38 9.82
N LEU A 174 12.54 -20.88 10.07
CA LEU A 174 11.50 -21.60 10.81
C LEU A 174 11.09 -22.88 10.07
N THR A 175 10.75 -22.77 8.79
CA THR A 175 10.32 -23.91 7.99
C THR A 175 11.47 -24.87 7.71
N GLY A 176 12.66 -24.34 7.42
CA GLY A 176 13.87 -25.12 7.20
C GLY A 176 14.31 -25.89 8.43
N ALA A 177 14.31 -25.26 9.62
CA ALA A 177 14.69 -25.90 10.87
C ALA A 177 13.79 -27.09 11.19
N ASN A 178 12.47 -26.92 11.08
CA ASN A 178 11.51 -27.99 11.33
C ASN A 178 11.75 -29.20 10.41
N VAL A 179 12.05 -28.96 9.13
CA VAL A 179 12.39 -30.03 8.18
C VAL A 179 13.72 -30.68 8.52
N LEU A 180 14.76 -29.90 8.79
CA LEU A 180 16.10 -30.44 9.09
C LEU A 180 16.09 -31.30 10.35
N VAL A 181 15.40 -30.90 11.41
CA VAL A 181 15.26 -31.71 12.63
C VAL A 181 14.63 -33.05 12.32
N ARG A 182 13.54 -33.08 11.55
CA ARG A 182 12.85 -34.35 11.20
C ARG A 182 13.69 -35.25 10.29
N VAL A 183 14.54 -34.66 9.44
CA VAL A 183 15.46 -35.40 8.57
C VAL A 183 16.65 -35.96 9.37
N PHE A 184 17.23 -35.17 10.27
CA PHE A 184 18.42 -35.57 11.03
C PHE A 184 18.12 -36.36 12.31
N GLN A 185 16.90 -36.24 12.86
CA GLN A 185 16.47 -36.91 14.10
C GLN A 185 15.10 -37.58 13.90
N PRO A 186 14.98 -38.54 12.96
CA PRO A 186 13.71 -39.18 12.62
C PRO A 186 13.09 -39.93 13.82
N ASP A 187 13.92 -40.46 14.72
CA ASP A 187 13.49 -41.28 15.85
C ASP A 187 12.76 -40.51 16.95
N ILE A 188 12.79 -39.17 16.91
CA ILE A 188 12.22 -38.29 17.95
C ILE A 188 10.79 -37.84 17.61
N PHE A 189 10.41 -37.89 16.33
CA PHE A 189 9.12 -37.40 15.83
C PHE A 189 8.27 -38.56 15.33
N THR A 190 7.26 -38.94 16.12
CA THR A 190 6.33 -40.04 15.80
C THR A 190 5.20 -39.65 14.84
N VAL A 191 5.09 -38.36 14.49
CA VAL A 191 4.02 -37.83 13.62
C VAL A 191 4.42 -37.96 12.14
N ARG A 192 3.52 -38.52 11.33
CA ARG A 192 3.69 -38.67 9.87
C ARG A 192 4.11 -37.34 9.21
N PHE A 193 5.20 -37.38 8.45
CA PHE A 193 5.66 -36.27 7.63
C PHE A 193 4.72 -36.08 6.43
N ASP A 194 3.96 -34.98 6.43
CA ASP A 194 3.16 -34.60 5.27
C ASP A 194 4.05 -33.91 4.25
N THR A 195 4.52 -34.68 3.27
CA THR A 195 5.45 -34.23 2.23
C THR A 195 4.85 -33.13 1.36
N LEU A 196 3.53 -33.12 1.13
CA LEU A 196 2.89 -32.13 0.25
C LEU A 196 2.76 -30.78 0.94
N TYR A 197 2.24 -30.76 2.17
CA TYR A 197 2.15 -29.53 2.97
C TYR A 197 3.53 -28.94 3.24
N THR A 198 4.46 -29.78 3.71
CA THR A 198 5.79 -29.33 4.12
C THR A 198 6.63 -28.91 2.92
N GLY A 199 6.56 -29.68 1.82
CA GLY A 199 7.22 -29.34 0.55
C GLY A 199 6.66 -28.06 -0.07
N GLY A 200 5.34 -27.86 -0.03
CA GLY A 200 4.70 -26.61 -0.48
C GLY A 200 5.15 -25.40 0.34
N LEU A 201 5.13 -25.51 1.67
CA LEU A 201 5.54 -24.44 2.57
C LEU A 201 7.02 -24.08 2.38
N LEU A 202 7.90 -25.09 2.33
CA LEU A 202 9.33 -24.92 2.10
C LEU A 202 9.60 -24.24 0.75
N THR A 203 8.88 -24.65 -0.30
CA THR A 203 8.97 -24.06 -1.64
C THR A 203 8.58 -22.58 -1.63
N VAL A 204 7.46 -22.22 -0.99
CA VAL A 204 7.02 -20.82 -0.85
C VAL A 204 8.06 -19.98 -0.12
N THR A 205 8.51 -20.43 1.06
CA THR A 205 9.41 -19.64 1.90
C THR A 205 10.79 -19.47 1.27
N TRP A 206 11.32 -20.51 0.61
CA TRP A 206 12.60 -20.40 -0.10
C TRP A 206 12.50 -19.56 -1.37
N LEU A 207 11.42 -19.67 -2.15
CA LEU A 207 11.23 -18.80 -3.33
C LEU A 207 11.08 -17.34 -2.92
N TYR A 208 10.42 -17.06 -1.79
CA TYR A 208 10.33 -15.72 -1.22
C TYR A 208 11.72 -15.20 -0.78
N TYR A 209 12.48 -16.00 -0.03
CA TYR A 209 13.86 -15.64 0.37
C TYR A 209 14.78 -15.41 -0.83
N LEU A 210 14.79 -16.32 -1.81
CA LEU A 210 15.58 -16.19 -3.03
C LEU A 210 15.16 -14.97 -3.85
N GLY A 211 13.86 -14.68 -3.94
CA GLY A 211 13.33 -13.48 -4.58
C GLY A 211 13.91 -12.21 -3.95
N MET A 212 13.92 -12.13 -2.61
CA MET A 212 14.51 -11.00 -1.89
C MET A 212 16.03 -10.89 -2.09
N GLN A 213 16.75 -12.02 -2.12
CA GLN A 213 18.18 -12.02 -2.42
C GLN A 213 18.49 -11.53 -3.84
N LEU A 214 17.68 -11.93 -4.83
CA LEU A 214 17.85 -11.50 -6.21
C LEU A 214 17.62 -10.00 -6.36
N MET A 215 16.63 -9.41 -5.67
CA MET A 215 16.34 -7.98 -5.72
C MET A 215 17.52 -7.09 -5.29
N TRP A 216 18.44 -7.59 -4.46
CA TRP A 216 19.65 -6.84 -4.11
C TRP A 216 20.63 -6.66 -5.27
N THR A 217 20.51 -7.45 -6.34
CA THR A 217 21.35 -7.31 -7.54
C THR A 217 20.65 -6.42 -8.55
N GLN A 218 21.31 -5.36 -9.03
CA GLN A 218 20.69 -4.35 -9.92
C GLN A 218 20.05 -4.99 -11.16
N ARG A 219 20.76 -5.92 -11.83
CA ARG A 219 20.26 -6.62 -13.03
C ARG A 219 18.94 -7.35 -12.78
N TRP A 220 18.81 -7.99 -11.62
CA TRP A 220 17.62 -8.76 -11.27
C TRP A 220 16.50 -7.84 -10.77
N ASN A 221 16.82 -6.78 -10.03
CA ASN A 221 15.84 -5.77 -9.65
C ASN A 221 15.22 -5.07 -10.86
N ASP A 222 16.04 -4.69 -11.84
CA ASP A 222 15.59 -4.07 -13.09
C ASP A 222 14.72 -5.02 -13.92
N TRP A 223 14.93 -6.32 -13.81
CA TRP A 223 14.11 -7.33 -14.49
C TRP A 223 12.79 -7.58 -13.75
N LEU A 224 12.83 -7.65 -12.41
CA LEU A 224 11.69 -7.89 -11.53
C LEU A 224 10.73 -6.69 -11.46
N SER A 225 11.25 -5.47 -11.55
CA SER A 225 10.46 -4.22 -11.56
C SER A 225 9.68 -4.00 -12.86
N GLN A 226 9.94 -4.77 -13.92
CA GLN A 226 9.14 -4.71 -15.15
C GLN A 226 7.74 -5.26 -14.93
N SER A 227 6.71 -4.46 -15.23
CA SER A 227 5.30 -4.83 -15.03
C SER A 227 4.91 -6.16 -15.70
N ARG A 228 5.52 -6.51 -16.85
CA ARG A 228 5.27 -7.79 -17.55
C ARG A 228 5.82 -8.98 -16.76
N THR A 229 7.05 -8.86 -16.25
CA THR A 229 7.69 -9.89 -15.43
C THR A 229 6.93 -10.06 -14.12
N TRP A 230 6.62 -8.94 -13.48
CA TRP A 230 5.80 -8.89 -12.27
C TRP A 230 4.46 -9.61 -12.45
N LEU A 231 3.68 -9.28 -13.49
CA LEU A 231 2.39 -9.92 -13.76
C LEU A 231 2.52 -11.44 -13.90
N ARG A 232 3.56 -11.92 -14.58
CA ARG A 232 3.80 -13.36 -14.77
C ARG A 232 4.16 -14.04 -13.45
N LEU A 233 5.04 -13.46 -12.65
CA LEU A 233 5.42 -14.00 -11.35
C LEU A 233 4.24 -13.99 -10.39
N ALA A 234 3.47 -12.90 -10.33
CA ALA A 234 2.28 -12.81 -9.48
C ALA A 234 1.22 -13.87 -9.87
N ARG A 235 1.02 -14.13 -11.17
CA ARG A 235 0.12 -15.19 -11.65
C ARG A 235 0.58 -16.59 -11.28
N LEU A 236 1.89 -16.81 -11.17
CA LEU A 236 2.46 -18.10 -10.78
C LEU A 236 2.40 -18.30 -9.27
N PHE A 237 2.81 -17.28 -8.49
CA PHE A 237 2.97 -17.39 -7.05
C PHE A 237 1.66 -17.25 -6.28
N ALA A 238 0.72 -16.41 -6.73
CA ALA A 238 -0.50 -16.16 -5.97
C ALA A 238 -1.41 -17.41 -5.81
N PRO A 239 -1.62 -18.27 -6.83
CA PRO A 239 -2.35 -19.52 -6.65
C PRO A 239 -1.64 -20.49 -5.71
N LEU A 240 -0.31 -20.56 -5.79
CA LEU A 240 0.48 -21.43 -4.93
C LEU A 240 0.44 -20.96 -3.46
N ALA A 241 0.48 -19.65 -3.22
CA ALA A 241 0.26 -19.06 -1.91
C ALA A 241 -1.17 -19.34 -1.38
N LEU A 242 -2.19 -19.30 -2.26
CA LEU A 242 -3.57 -19.63 -1.90
C LEU A 242 -3.71 -21.10 -1.50
N ILE A 243 -3.09 -22.03 -2.23
CA ILE A 243 -3.09 -23.46 -1.90
C ILE A 243 -2.45 -23.68 -0.53
N VAL A 244 -1.26 -23.12 -0.29
CA VAL A 244 -0.56 -23.27 1.00
C VAL A 244 -1.37 -22.66 2.15
N CYS A 245 -1.93 -21.46 1.96
CA CYS A 245 -2.79 -20.81 2.95
C CYS A 245 -4.04 -21.65 3.24
N THR A 246 -4.67 -22.21 2.21
CA THR A 246 -5.86 -23.08 2.35
C THR A 246 -5.52 -24.38 3.09
N GLN A 247 -4.38 -25.01 2.78
CA GLN A 247 -3.91 -26.20 3.50
C GLN A 247 -3.60 -25.91 4.96
N LEU A 248 -3.05 -24.72 5.26
CA LEU A 248 -2.79 -24.28 6.62
C LEU A 248 -4.10 -24.10 7.41
N ILE A 249 -5.12 -23.48 6.82
CA ILE A 249 -6.46 -23.39 7.43
C ILE A 249 -7.02 -24.80 7.66
N TYR A 250 -7.07 -25.62 6.60
CA TYR A 250 -7.68 -26.94 6.62
C TYR A 250 -7.07 -27.85 7.68
N ARG A 251 -5.74 -27.90 7.75
CA ARG A 251 -5.02 -28.74 8.70
C ARG A 251 -5.24 -28.30 10.14
N ARG A 252 -5.13 -27.01 10.41
CA ARG A 252 -5.36 -26.45 11.75
C ARG A 252 -6.82 -26.56 12.19
N PHE A 253 -7.76 -26.65 11.25
CA PHE A 253 -9.18 -26.89 11.53
C PHE A 253 -9.48 -28.37 11.83
N LEU A 254 -8.89 -29.31 11.10
CA LEU A 254 -9.07 -30.75 11.34
C LEU A 254 -8.38 -31.25 12.61
N GLU A 255 -7.18 -30.74 12.91
CA GLU A 255 -6.45 -31.08 14.14
C GLU A 255 -7.17 -30.53 15.41
N ARG A 256 -8.16 -29.62 15.24
CA ARG A 256 -9.03 -29.09 16.30
C ARG A 256 -10.30 -29.89 16.58
N GLY A 257 -10.41 -31.12 16.07
CA GLY A 257 -11.56 -32.00 16.30
C GLY A 257 -11.96 -32.22 17.77
N ASP A 258 -11.13 -31.84 18.76
CA ASP A 258 -11.58 -31.70 20.15
C ASP A 258 -10.82 -30.57 20.92
N PRO A 259 -11.43 -29.39 21.13
CA PRO A 259 -10.82 -28.24 21.85
C PRO A 259 -10.33 -28.59 23.26
N ARG A 260 -10.86 -29.65 23.88
CA ARG A 260 -10.47 -30.13 25.21
C ARG A 260 -9.10 -30.82 25.23
N THR A 261 -8.64 -31.36 24.09
CA THR A 261 -7.34 -32.04 23.99
C THR A 261 -6.20 -31.10 23.58
N ALA A 262 -6.50 -30.00 22.88
CA ALA A 262 -5.53 -29.01 22.45
C ALA A 262 -4.93 -28.18 23.62
N GLY A 263 -5.64 -28.08 24.74
CA GLY A 263 -5.14 -27.46 25.98
C GLY A 263 -4.03 -28.24 26.69
N LEU A 264 -3.83 -29.52 26.36
CA LEU A 264 -2.80 -30.37 26.99
C LEU A 264 -1.41 -30.25 26.35
N LEU A 265 -1.29 -29.59 25.18
CA LEU A 265 -0.06 -29.51 24.39
C LEU A 265 0.65 -28.15 24.42
N GLY A 266 0.10 -27.16 25.13
CA GLY A 266 0.77 -25.87 25.40
C GLY A 266 0.91 -24.90 24.20
N ASP A 267 0.48 -25.29 22.99
CA ASP A 267 0.61 -24.52 21.73
C ASP A 267 -0.72 -23.87 21.27
N THR A 268 -1.74 -23.88 22.13
CA THR A 268 -3.13 -23.55 21.77
C THR A 268 -3.33 -22.08 21.38
N ASP A 269 -2.60 -21.17 22.03
CA ASP A 269 -2.72 -19.72 21.82
C ASP A 269 -2.09 -19.27 20.50
N LEU A 270 -0.94 -19.85 20.12
CA LEU A 270 -0.31 -19.60 18.82
C LEU A 270 -1.20 -20.08 17.68
N ASP A 271 -1.81 -21.26 17.84
CA ASP A 271 -2.71 -21.83 16.85
C ASP A 271 -4.00 -21.02 16.71
N LEU A 272 -4.55 -20.49 17.83
CA LEU A 272 -5.67 -19.55 17.82
C LEU A 272 -5.30 -18.24 17.12
N ALA A 273 -4.13 -17.68 17.40
CA ALA A 273 -3.65 -16.45 16.76
C ALA A 273 -3.46 -16.63 15.24
N VAL A 274 -2.89 -17.76 14.82
CA VAL A 274 -2.74 -18.10 13.40
C VAL A 274 -4.11 -18.22 12.74
N LEU A 275 -5.06 -18.94 13.32
CA LEU A 275 -6.41 -19.07 12.79
C LEU A 275 -7.19 -17.73 12.76
N ALA A 276 -6.88 -16.80 13.65
CA ALA A 276 -7.46 -15.45 13.64
C ALA A 276 -6.89 -14.55 12.52
N ILE A 277 -5.60 -14.68 12.18
CA ILE A 277 -4.93 -13.90 11.13
C ILE A 277 -5.20 -14.45 9.72
N THR A 278 -5.19 -15.78 9.59
CA THR A 278 -5.24 -16.48 8.31
C THR A 278 -6.39 -16.04 7.39
N PRO A 279 -7.60 -15.72 7.88
CA PRO A 279 -8.69 -15.24 7.03
C PRO A 279 -8.39 -13.93 6.33
N VAL A 280 -7.78 -12.98 7.04
CA VAL A 280 -7.39 -11.69 6.49
C VAL A 280 -6.28 -11.90 5.45
N LEU A 281 -5.31 -12.78 5.74
CA LEU A 281 -4.27 -13.16 4.78
C LEU A 281 -4.86 -13.81 3.52
N TRP A 282 -5.81 -14.72 3.69
CA TRP A 282 -6.50 -15.40 2.60
C TRP A 282 -7.27 -14.41 1.72
N LEU A 283 -7.99 -13.46 2.32
CA LEU A 283 -8.66 -12.37 1.61
C LEU A 283 -7.66 -11.57 0.76
N LEU A 284 -6.52 -11.18 1.34
CA LEU A 284 -5.49 -10.41 0.63
C LEU A 284 -4.94 -11.18 -0.57
N ILE A 285 -4.68 -12.48 -0.43
CA ILE A 285 -4.20 -13.34 -1.52
C ILE A 285 -5.27 -13.45 -2.62
N VAL A 286 -6.54 -13.69 -2.26
CA VAL A 286 -7.64 -13.77 -3.22
C VAL A 286 -7.82 -12.46 -3.97
N VAL A 287 -7.80 -11.34 -3.26
CA VAL A 287 -7.88 -10.01 -3.86
C VAL A 287 -6.72 -9.79 -4.83
N LEU A 288 -5.49 -10.18 -4.46
CA LEU A 288 -4.34 -10.10 -5.34
C LEU A 288 -4.53 -10.96 -6.60
N ILE A 289 -5.01 -12.20 -6.47
CA ILE A 289 -5.30 -13.09 -7.60
C ILE A 289 -6.33 -12.45 -8.51
N VAL A 290 -7.46 -12.00 -7.98
CA VAL A 290 -8.53 -11.35 -8.74
C VAL A 290 -7.98 -10.14 -9.49
N ILE A 291 -7.16 -9.31 -8.83
CA ILE A 291 -6.52 -8.16 -9.48
C ILE A 291 -5.59 -8.61 -10.62
N VAL A 292 -4.74 -9.59 -10.39
CA VAL A 292 -3.67 -10.02 -11.31
C VAL A 292 -4.19 -10.84 -12.49
N VAL A 293 -5.25 -11.63 -12.28
CA VAL A 293 -5.88 -12.49 -13.30
C VAL A 293 -6.81 -11.68 -14.19
N ILE A 294 -7.65 -10.81 -13.61
CA ILE A 294 -8.61 -10.01 -14.37
C ILE A 294 -7.92 -8.85 -15.09
N SER A 295 -6.85 -8.29 -14.51
CA SER A 295 -6.18 -7.12 -15.07
C SER A 295 -5.03 -7.48 -16.01
N ARG A 296 -4.90 -6.71 -17.10
CA ARG A 296 -3.67 -6.62 -17.91
C ARG A 296 -2.71 -5.51 -17.45
N ARG A 297 -3.15 -4.66 -16.51
CA ARG A 297 -2.41 -3.53 -15.93
C ARG A 297 -1.75 -3.91 -14.61
N GLY A 298 -0.62 -3.28 -14.31
CA GLY A 298 0.08 -3.40 -13.01
C GLY A 298 -0.72 -2.85 -11.83
N LEU A 299 -0.31 -3.17 -10.60
CA LEU A 299 -0.90 -2.60 -9.37
C LEU A 299 -0.73 -1.08 -9.31
N ARG A 300 0.44 -0.57 -9.71
CA ARG A 300 0.76 0.85 -9.78
C ARG A 300 -0.19 1.58 -10.70
N GLU A 301 -0.34 1.13 -11.94
CA GLU A 301 -1.23 1.77 -12.91
C GLU A 301 -2.70 1.75 -12.47
N ARG A 302 -3.09 0.80 -11.61
CA ARG A 302 -4.45 0.67 -11.08
C ARG A 302 -4.72 1.58 -9.88
N PHE A 303 -3.80 1.66 -8.92
CA PHE A 303 -3.99 2.42 -7.68
C PHE A 303 -3.36 3.82 -7.72
N LEU A 304 -2.33 4.03 -8.53
CA LEU A 304 -1.63 5.29 -8.72
C LEU A 304 -1.45 5.60 -10.22
N PRO A 305 -2.55 5.84 -10.97
CA PRO A 305 -2.47 6.15 -12.39
C PRO A 305 -1.71 7.46 -12.64
N ASP A 306 -1.02 7.57 -13.77
CA ASP A 306 -0.22 8.75 -14.11
C ASP A 306 -1.08 10.04 -14.11
N ASP A 307 -2.34 9.95 -14.57
CA ASP A 307 -3.34 11.03 -14.51
C ASP A 307 -3.55 11.59 -13.09
N LEU A 308 -3.51 10.73 -12.06
CA LEU A 308 -3.59 11.14 -10.66
C LEU A 308 -2.29 11.81 -10.23
N LEU A 309 -1.14 11.22 -10.59
CA LEU A 309 0.19 11.67 -10.17
C LEU A 309 0.51 13.07 -10.71
N GLU A 310 0.09 13.40 -11.93
CA GLU A 310 0.25 14.73 -12.53
C GLU A 310 -0.53 15.81 -11.77
N ARG A 311 -1.62 15.42 -11.11
CA ARG A 311 -2.51 16.34 -10.40
C ARG A 311 -2.12 16.53 -8.93
N LEU A 312 -1.06 15.88 -8.46
CA LEU A 312 -0.55 16.01 -7.09
C LEU A 312 0.52 17.12 -6.96
N PRO A 313 0.85 17.58 -5.73
CA PRO A 313 1.95 18.52 -5.53
C PRO A 313 3.27 17.91 -6.01
N ALA A 314 4.17 18.73 -6.58
CA ALA A 314 5.41 18.25 -7.20
C ALA A 314 6.22 17.30 -6.30
N ARG A 315 6.31 17.58 -4.99
CA ARG A 315 7.02 16.74 -4.01
C ARG A 315 6.35 15.36 -3.80
N MET A 316 5.03 15.31 -3.72
CA MET A 316 4.30 14.04 -3.55
C MET A 316 4.32 13.25 -4.85
N SER A 317 4.10 13.93 -5.98
CA SER A 317 4.16 13.35 -7.32
C SER A 317 5.52 12.72 -7.59
N SER A 318 6.61 13.42 -7.26
CA SER A 318 7.97 12.89 -7.48
C SER A 318 8.24 11.63 -6.67
N ILE A 319 7.76 11.54 -5.42
CA ILE A 319 7.94 10.35 -4.58
C ILE A 319 7.07 9.20 -5.11
N LEU A 320 5.78 9.45 -5.36
CA LEU A 320 4.86 8.41 -5.80
C LEU A 320 5.17 7.88 -7.21
N LYS A 321 5.77 8.70 -8.08
CA LYS A 321 6.28 8.27 -9.39
C LYS A 321 7.45 7.29 -9.30
N THR A 322 8.17 7.25 -8.17
CA THR A 322 9.24 6.26 -7.94
C THR A 322 8.71 4.89 -7.52
N ILE A 323 7.44 4.78 -7.13
CA ILE A 323 6.86 3.51 -6.67
C ILE A 323 6.53 2.63 -7.89
N SER A 324 7.19 1.47 -7.97
CA SER A 324 6.95 0.42 -8.96
C SER A 324 5.87 -0.59 -8.51
N ASP A 325 5.45 -1.47 -9.42
CA ASP A 325 4.54 -2.59 -9.09
C ASP A 325 5.15 -3.54 -8.04
N MET A 326 6.48 -3.71 -8.08
CA MET A 326 7.19 -4.55 -7.12
C MET A 326 7.25 -3.89 -5.75
N ASP A 327 7.40 -2.57 -5.67
CA ASP A 327 7.41 -1.84 -4.40
C ASP A 327 6.06 -1.94 -3.68
N MET A 328 4.96 -1.92 -4.43
CA MET A 328 3.64 -2.18 -3.85
C MET A 328 3.55 -3.57 -3.23
N LEU A 329 4.16 -4.59 -3.85
CA LEU A 329 4.25 -5.93 -3.25
C LEU A 329 5.18 -5.97 -2.05
N LEU A 330 6.32 -5.27 -2.07
CA LEU A 330 7.21 -5.20 -0.92
C LEU A 330 6.51 -4.56 0.28
N ILE A 331 5.74 -3.48 0.06
CA ILE A 331 4.92 -2.85 1.10
C ILE A 331 3.90 -3.86 1.63
N LEU A 332 3.11 -4.48 0.76
CA LEU A 332 2.12 -5.49 1.15
C LEU A 332 2.77 -6.68 1.88
N GLY A 333 3.96 -7.09 1.44
CA GLY A 333 4.76 -8.17 2.04
C GLY A 333 5.17 -7.84 3.46
N VAL A 334 5.76 -6.66 3.70
CA VAL A 334 6.06 -6.20 5.07
C VAL A 334 4.79 -6.16 5.90
N LEU A 335 3.72 -5.54 5.41
CA LEU A 335 2.47 -5.42 6.18
C LEU A 335 1.87 -6.79 6.54
N ALA A 336 1.91 -7.76 5.62
CA ALA A 336 1.35 -9.09 5.80
C ALA A 336 2.19 -9.98 6.72
N THR A 337 3.48 -9.72 6.85
CA THR A 337 4.41 -10.65 7.51
C THR A 337 5.06 -10.05 8.75
N LEU A 338 5.05 -8.73 8.94
CA LEU A 338 5.63 -8.06 10.10
C LEU A 338 4.98 -8.48 11.42
N ILE A 339 3.65 -8.51 11.48
CA ILE A 339 2.91 -8.88 12.69
C ILE A 339 3.07 -10.38 12.98
N PRO A 340 2.89 -11.31 12.01
CA PRO A 340 3.20 -12.72 12.22
C PRO A 340 4.65 -12.97 12.63
N ALA A 341 5.62 -12.32 11.98
CA ALA A 341 7.03 -12.44 12.34
C ALA A 341 7.32 -11.91 13.75
N TYR A 342 6.68 -10.81 14.15
CA TYR A 342 6.77 -10.29 15.51
C TYR A 342 6.25 -11.30 16.54
N LEU A 343 5.07 -11.87 16.31
CA LEU A 343 4.47 -12.88 17.19
C LEU A 343 5.37 -14.13 17.31
N LEU A 344 5.92 -14.59 16.18
CA LEU A 344 6.80 -15.77 16.13
C LEU A 344 8.18 -15.53 16.75
N LEU A 345 8.75 -14.32 16.63
CA LEU A 345 10.12 -14.02 17.06
C LEU A 345 10.21 -13.54 18.53
N LEU A 346 9.18 -12.87 19.04
CA LEU A 346 9.20 -12.26 20.38
C LEU A 346 8.35 -13.00 21.42
N GLY A 347 7.52 -13.96 20.99
CA GLY A 347 6.70 -14.79 21.89
C GLY A 347 5.67 -14.03 22.72
N ASP A 348 4.89 -14.76 23.51
CA ASP A 348 3.79 -14.23 24.34
C ASP A 348 4.25 -13.41 25.57
N THR A 349 5.55 -13.33 25.83
CA THR A 349 6.10 -12.71 27.05
C THR A 349 6.65 -11.30 26.79
N GLY A 350 5.75 -10.31 26.76
CA GLY A 350 6.11 -8.91 27.04
C GLY A 350 6.27 -7.96 25.85
N GLY A 351 5.76 -8.31 24.66
CA GLY A 351 5.77 -7.42 23.51
C GLY A 351 4.75 -6.27 23.54
N LEU A 352 4.99 -5.21 22.77
CA LEU A 352 4.09 -4.07 22.54
C LEU A 352 2.71 -4.53 22.02
N ILE A 353 2.66 -5.62 21.25
CA ILE A 353 1.41 -6.25 20.80
C ILE A 353 0.70 -6.99 21.95
N GLY A 354 1.42 -7.66 22.84
CA GLY A 354 0.84 -8.28 24.04
C GLY A 354 0.25 -7.24 25.00
N LEU A 355 0.94 -6.11 25.17
CA LEU A 355 0.45 -4.95 25.91
C LEU A 355 -0.77 -4.30 25.23
N LEU A 356 -0.76 -4.14 23.90
CA LEU A 356 -1.91 -3.63 23.15
C LEU A 356 -3.11 -4.59 23.23
N ARG A 357 -2.89 -5.91 23.12
CA ARG A 357 -3.93 -6.95 23.31
C ARG A 357 -4.54 -6.85 24.70
N GLN A 358 -3.71 -6.80 25.74
CA GLN A 358 -4.17 -6.64 27.12
C GLN A 358 -4.90 -5.31 27.35
N GLN A 359 -4.41 -4.19 26.80
CA GLN A 359 -5.07 -2.89 26.93
C GLN A 359 -6.40 -2.82 26.18
N VAL A 360 -6.52 -3.45 25.00
CA VAL A 360 -7.76 -3.51 24.23
C VAL A 360 -8.82 -4.34 24.99
N LEU A 361 -8.41 -5.46 25.59
CA LEU A 361 -9.29 -6.32 26.38
C LEU A 361 -9.69 -5.68 27.72
N GLN A 362 -8.75 -5.05 28.43
CA GLN A 362 -9.00 -4.38 29.71
C GLN A 362 -9.92 -3.16 29.57
N ARG A 363 -9.96 -2.51 28.40
CA ARG A 363 -10.84 -1.37 28.15
C ARG A 363 -12.28 -1.75 27.83
N GLY A 364 -12.63 -3.04 27.78
CA GLY A 364 -14.01 -3.52 27.74
C GLY A 364 -14.89 -2.78 26.74
N SER A 365 -14.39 -2.54 25.52
CA SER A 365 -15.23 -1.89 24.51
C SER A 365 -16.23 -2.92 23.99
N ALA A 366 -17.51 -2.57 23.95
CA ALA A 366 -18.61 -3.40 23.41
C ALA A 366 -18.41 -3.84 21.93
N LEU A 367 -17.29 -3.47 21.30
CA LEU A 367 -16.90 -3.74 19.92
C LEU A 367 -15.90 -4.90 19.75
N ILE A 368 -15.20 -5.33 20.81
CA ILE A 368 -14.17 -6.38 20.76
C ILE A 368 -14.37 -7.29 21.98
N GLU A 369 -14.77 -8.52 21.72
CA GLU A 369 -15.15 -9.47 22.77
C GLU A 369 -14.10 -10.53 23.04
N THR A 370 -13.30 -10.89 22.03
CA THR A 370 -12.24 -11.91 22.16
C THR A 370 -10.86 -11.35 21.86
N SER A 371 -9.86 -12.03 22.40
CA SER A 371 -8.45 -11.65 22.27
C SER A 371 -7.91 -11.88 20.85
N GLU A 372 -8.56 -12.78 20.13
CA GLU A 372 -8.33 -13.20 18.75
C GLU A 372 -8.89 -12.19 17.76
N GLN A 373 -10.06 -11.62 18.05
CA GLN A 373 -10.61 -10.48 17.32
C GLN A 373 -9.71 -9.24 17.42
N ALA A 374 -9.16 -8.99 18.61
CA ALA A 374 -8.22 -7.89 18.80
C ALA A 374 -6.96 -8.08 17.92
N LEU A 375 -6.47 -9.31 17.83
CA LEU A 375 -5.28 -9.67 17.08
C LEU A 375 -5.52 -9.63 15.55
N SER A 376 -6.66 -10.13 15.07
CA SER A 376 -7.05 -10.03 13.66
C SER A 376 -7.27 -8.59 13.22
N LEU A 377 -7.84 -7.74 14.09
CA LEU A 377 -8.04 -6.32 13.82
C LEU A 377 -6.72 -5.57 13.82
N LEU A 378 -5.81 -5.87 14.76
CA LEU A 378 -4.46 -5.33 14.77
C LEU A 378 -3.68 -5.73 13.52
N PHE A 379 -3.87 -6.97 13.04
CA PHE A 379 -3.31 -7.44 11.78
C PHE A 379 -3.89 -6.72 10.55
N ALA A 380 -5.20 -6.48 10.53
CA ALA A 380 -5.88 -5.76 9.45
C ALA A 380 -5.55 -4.26 9.43
N LEU A 381 -5.24 -3.66 10.59
CA LEU A 381 -5.10 -2.21 10.76
C LEU A 381 -4.13 -1.55 9.76
N PRO A 382 -2.90 -2.05 9.51
CA PRO A 382 -1.99 -1.41 8.57
C PRO A 382 -2.53 -1.39 7.13
N PHE A 383 -3.23 -2.45 6.71
CA PHE A 383 -3.89 -2.49 5.40
C PHE A 383 -5.04 -1.48 5.34
N TYR A 384 -5.85 -1.40 6.40
CA TYR A 384 -6.91 -0.41 6.51
C TYR A 384 -6.35 1.02 6.40
N VAL A 385 -5.29 1.36 7.16
CA VAL A 385 -4.64 2.68 7.10
C VAL A 385 -4.11 2.98 5.70
N LEU A 386 -3.49 2.01 5.03
CA LEU A 386 -3.02 2.17 3.65
C LEU A 386 -4.17 2.49 2.68
N LEU A 387 -5.28 1.75 2.75
CA LEU A 387 -6.46 1.97 1.90
C LEU A 387 -7.11 3.33 2.17
N VAL A 388 -7.22 3.73 3.43
CA VAL A 388 -7.73 5.05 3.83
C VAL A 388 -6.81 6.17 3.35
N ALA A 389 -5.49 6.02 3.49
CA ALA A 389 -4.52 6.99 3.01
C ALA A 389 -4.60 7.16 1.49
N LEU A 390 -4.83 6.08 0.76
CA LEU A 390 -5.01 6.11 -0.69
C LEU A 390 -6.33 6.80 -1.09
N LEU A 391 -7.43 6.54 -0.37
CA LEU A 391 -8.69 7.27 -0.56
C LEU A 391 -8.55 8.76 -0.22
N ALA A 392 -7.80 9.10 0.83
CA ALA A 392 -7.51 10.49 1.20
C ALA A 392 -6.68 11.19 0.13
N LEU A 393 -5.70 10.49 -0.47
CA LEU A 393 -4.92 10.98 -1.61
C LEU A 393 -5.83 11.28 -2.81
N TYR A 394 -6.78 10.40 -3.10
CA TYR A 394 -7.78 10.61 -4.17
C TYR A 394 -8.66 11.81 -3.87
N GLY A 395 -9.19 11.90 -2.65
CA GLY A 395 -9.96 13.05 -2.17
C GLY A 395 -9.19 14.36 -2.31
N PHE A 396 -7.91 14.36 -1.96
CA PHE A 396 -7.04 15.52 -2.10
C PHE A 396 -6.89 15.96 -3.56
N ALA A 397 -6.67 15.01 -4.48
CA ALA A 397 -6.58 15.33 -5.91
C ALA A 397 -7.91 15.88 -6.45
N LEU A 398 -9.04 15.25 -6.09
CA LEU A 398 -10.38 15.69 -6.51
C LEU A 398 -10.77 17.07 -5.94
N GLY A 399 -10.29 17.40 -4.74
CA GLY A 399 -10.53 18.68 -4.07
C GLY A 399 -9.80 19.89 -4.66
N ARG A 400 -8.95 19.70 -5.68
CA ARG A 400 -8.26 20.81 -6.34
C ARG A 400 -9.20 21.63 -7.20
N SER A 401 -9.14 22.94 -7.01
CA SER A 401 -9.93 23.95 -7.73
C SER A 401 -9.42 24.27 -9.14
N ALA A 402 -8.21 23.80 -9.48
CA ALA A 402 -7.66 23.96 -10.83
C ALA A 402 -8.22 22.93 -11.82
N LEU A 403 -8.92 21.90 -11.33
CA LEU A 403 -9.46 20.83 -12.17
C LEU A 403 -10.84 21.20 -12.73
N PRO A 404 -11.01 21.17 -14.07
CA PRO A 404 -12.32 21.25 -14.72
C PRO A 404 -13.27 20.13 -14.27
N ALA A 405 -14.58 20.34 -14.47
CA ALA A 405 -15.62 19.37 -14.11
C ALA A 405 -15.45 18.03 -14.85
N ASP A 406 -15.32 18.06 -16.18
CA ASP A 406 -15.21 16.87 -17.04
C ASP A 406 -13.94 16.06 -16.73
N GLU A 407 -12.82 16.76 -16.53
CA GLU A 407 -11.57 16.17 -16.10
C GLU A 407 -11.64 15.56 -14.70
N ARG A 408 -12.45 16.13 -13.79
CA ARG A 408 -12.66 15.57 -12.46
C ARG A 408 -13.51 14.30 -12.55
N GLU A 409 -14.53 14.27 -13.40
CA GLU A 409 -15.38 13.08 -13.61
C GLU A 409 -14.60 11.91 -14.21
N THR A 410 -13.87 12.16 -15.30
CA THR A 410 -13.01 11.15 -15.94
C THR A 410 -11.95 10.57 -14.98
N LEU A 411 -11.42 11.39 -14.06
CA LEU A 411 -10.52 10.90 -13.02
C LEU A 411 -11.22 9.95 -12.05
N VAL A 412 -12.44 10.26 -11.60
CA VAL A 412 -13.17 9.35 -10.71
C VAL A 412 -13.48 8.03 -11.41
N GLU A 413 -13.87 8.05 -12.69
CA GLU A 413 -14.14 6.83 -13.45
C GLU A 413 -12.93 5.91 -13.57
N LYS A 414 -11.71 6.48 -13.67
CA LYS A 414 -10.46 5.73 -13.76
C LYS A 414 -10.00 5.17 -12.40
N LEU A 415 -10.39 5.79 -11.29
CA LEU A 415 -9.92 5.42 -9.95
C LEU A 415 -10.74 4.25 -9.35
N PRO A 416 -10.11 3.27 -8.69
CA PRO A 416 -10.78 2.11 -8.10
C PRO A 416 -11.47 2.43 -6.76
N VAL A 417 -12.15 3.58 -6.64
CA VAL A 417 -12.73 4.07 -5.38
C VAL A 417 -13.70 3.06 -4.76
N GLY A 418 -14.65 2.55 -5.56
CA GLY A 418 -15.64 1.58 -5.07
C GLY A 418 -14.99 0.27 -4.63
N PHE A 419 -13.97 -0.19 -5.35
CA PHE A 419 -13.21 -1.39 -4.99
C PHE A 419 -12.48 -1.22 -3.65
N LEU A 420 -11.85 -0.07 -3.39
CA LEU A 420 -11.16 0.19 -2.12
C LEU A 420 -12.12 0.24 -0.93
N ILE A 421 -13.30 0.85 -1.11
CA ILE A 421 -14.31 0.91 -0.05
C ILE A 421 -14.85 -0.49 0.24
N VAL A 422 -15.14 -1.29 -0.79
CA VAL A 422 -15.52 -2.70 -0.61
C VAL A 422 -14.40 -3.44 0.12
N LEU A 423 -13.14 -3.27 -0.27
CA LEU A 423 -12.02 -3.92 0.39
C LEU A 423 -11.89 -3.53 1.87
N ILE A 424 -12.10 -2.26 2.22
CA ILE A 424 -12.14 -1.80 3.63
C ILE A 424 -13.23 -2.53 4.42
N ILE A 425 -14.43 -2.65 3.84
CA ILE A 425 -15.55 -3.34 4.47
C ILE A 425 -15.24 -4.83 4.62
N THR A 426 -14.72 -5.47 3.57
CA THR A 426 -14.37 -6.90 3.60
C THR A 426 -13.27 -7.18 4.61
N LEU A 427 -12.27 -6.31 4.71
CA LEU A 427 -11.18 -6.44 5.67
C LEU A 427 -11.71 -6.44 7.11
N TYR A 428 -12.66 -5.55 7.42
CA TYR A 428 -13.36 -5.53 8.70
C TYR A 428 -14.19 -6.80 8.93
N MET A 429 -14.95 -7.24 7.91
CA MET A 429 -15.81 -8.43 7.98
C MET A 429 -15.01 -9.73 8.18
N PHE A 430 -13.78 -9.79 7.70
CA PHE A 430 -12.88 -10.92 7.91
C PHE A 430 -12.13 -10.82 9.24
N ALA A 431 -11.88 -9.61 9.75
CA ALA A 431 -11.23 -9.41 11.02
C ALA A 431 -12.15 -9.75 12.21
N VAL A 432 -13.37 -9.18 12.28
CA VAL A 432 -14.18 -9.27 13.51
C VAL A 432 -15.18 -10.44 13.47
N PRO A 433 -16.20 -10.48 12.58
CA PRO A 433 -17.21 -11.53 12.63
C PRO A 433 -16.69 -12.91 12.23
N PHE A 434 -15.79 -12.97 11.24
CA PHE A 434 -15.28 -14.26 10.78
C PHE A 434 -14.30 -14.90 11.75
N SER A 435 -13.41 -14.13 12.37
CA SER A 435 -12.51 -14.65 13.40
C SER A 435 -13.32 -15.21 14.57
N GLN A 436 -14.41 -14.54 14.96
CA GLN A 436 -15.28 -15.00 16.04
C GLN A 436 -15.89 -16.38 15.79
N VAL A 437 -16.46 -16.59 14.60
CA VAL A 437 -17.05 -17.89 14.23
C VAL A 437 -15.99 -18.99 14.24
N LEU A 438 -14.77 -18.67 13.76
CA LEU A 438 -13.65 -19.62 13.78
C LEU A 438 -13.11 -19.91 15.19
N THR A 439 -13.17 -18.95 16.11
CA THR A 439 -12.55 -19.08 17.44
C THR A 439 -13.51 -19.63 18.48
N GLU A 440 -14.78 -19.21 18.46
CA GLU A 440 -15.77 -19.64 19.44
C GLU A 440 -16.40 -20.99 19.09
N GLY A 441 -16.36 -21.43 17.82
CA GLY A 441 -16.86 -22.74 17.38
C GLY A 441 -18.36 -22.98 17.62
N ARG A 442 -19.07 -21.99 18.17
CA ARG A 442 -20.51 -22.00 18.39
C ARG A 442 -21.20 -21.07 17.39
N LEU A 443 -22.36 -21.49 16.92
CA LEU A 443 -23.22 -20.64 16.11
C LEU A 443 -23.79 -19.52 16.99
N PRO A 444 -24.00 -18.31 16.45
CA PRO A 444 -24.76 -17.29 17.15
C PRO A 444 -26.18 -17.82 17.41
N GLU A 445 -26.62 -17.76 18.67
CA GLU A 445 -27.93 -18.24 19.09
C GLU A 445 -28.97 -17.14 18.82
N LEU A 446 -29.73 -17.30 17.74
CA LEU A 446 -30.86 -16.44 17.45
C LEU A 446 -32.05 -16.82 18.35
N PRO A 447 -32.69 -15.87 19.07
CA PRO A 447 -32.74 -14.43 18.80
C PRO A 447 -31.75 -13.56 19.60
N GLN A 448 -31.01 -14.13 20.57
CA GLN A 448 -30.19 -13.37 21.52
C GLN A 448 -29.03 -12.63 20.83
N ASP A 449 -28.47 -13.22 19.77
CA ASP A 449 -27.38 -12.62 19.00
C ASP A 449 -27.84 -11.82 17.76
N LEU A 450 -29.15 -11.67 17.52
CA LEU A 450 -29.67 -11.00 16.30
C LEU A 450 -29.22 -9.53 16.22
N GLY A 451 -29.33 -8.79 17.34
CA GLY A 451 -28.91 -7.39 17.41
C GLY A 451 -27.41 -7.21 17.17
N ARG A 452 -26.62 -8.18 17.66
CA ARG A 452 -25.18 -8.26 17.45
C ARG A 452 -24.85 -8.54 15.98
N ILE A 453 -25.45 -9.57 15.39
CA ILE A 453 -25.28 -9.92 13.97
C ILE A 453 -25.62 -8.74 13.07
N LEU A 454 -26.74 -8.06 13.31
CA LEU A 454 -27.14 -6.87 12.55
C LEU A 454 -26.16 -5.70 12.73
N ALA A 455 -25.68 -5.46 13.95
CA ALA A 455 -24.71 -4.41 14.22
C ALA A 455 -23.38 -4.66 13.48
N TYR A 456 -22.82 -5.86 13.60
CA TYR A 456 -21.50 -6.19 13.05
C TYR A 456 -21.52 -6.47 11.54
N ASN A 457 -22.59 -7.07 11.01
CA ASN A 457 -22.64 -7.48 9.60
C ASN A 457 -23.38 -6.51 8.68
N VAL A 458 -24.17 -5.57 9.24
CA VAL A 458 -24.94 -4.62 8.43
C VAL A 458 -24.64 -3.17 8.83
N VAL A 459 -24.83 -2.81 10.10
CA VAL A 459 -24.73 -1.40 10.53
C VAL A 459 -23.30 -0.88 10.41
N ILE A 460 -22.31 -1.57 10.98
CA ILE A 460 -20.91 -1.11 10.94
C ILE A 460 -20.36 -1.07 9.52
N PRO A 461 -20.54 -2.09 8.66
CA PRO A 461 -20.21 -2.01 7.23
C PRO A 461 -20.83 -0.80 6.52
N LEU A 462 -22.10 -0.48 6.81
CA LEU A 462 -22.80 0.65 6.23
C LEU A 462 -22.27 2.00 6.76
N VAL A 463 -21.94 2.08 8.04
CA VAL A 463 -21.27 3.24 8.63
C VAL A 463 -19.88 3.43 8.01
N LEU A 464 -19.10 2.35 7.86
CA LEU A 464 -17.80 2.39 7.18
C LEU A 464 -17.96 2.87 5.74
N LEU A 465 -18.91 2.31 4.98
CA LEU A 465 -19.22 2.75 3.62
C LEU A 465 -19.46 4.26 3.58
N TYR A 466 -20.42 4.75 4.36
CA TYR A 466 -20.82 6.15 4.31
C TYR A 466 -19.76 7.09 4.87
N ALA A 467 -19.08 6.73 5.96
CA ALA A 467 -18.01 7.54 6.54
C ALA A 467 -16.87 7.75 5.53
N HIS A 468 -16.36 6.68 4.92
CA HIS A 468 -15.25 6.79 3.97
C HIS A 468 -15.68 7.47 2.68
N TYR A 469 -16.86 7.11 2.14
CA TYR A 469 -17.37 7.71 0.92
C TYR A 469 -17.68 9.21 1.09
N PHE A 470 -18.41 9.61 2.14
CA PHE A 470 -18.78 11.01 2.32
C PHE A 470 -17.58 11.88 2.67
N VAL A 471 -16.75 11.43 3.64
CA VAL A 471 -15.65 12.24 4.16
C VAL A 471 -14.50 12.33 3.18
N LEU A 472 -14.11 11.22 2.54
CA LEU A 472 -12.89 11.17 1.72
C LEU A 472 -13.14 11.41 0.24
N ILE A 473 -14.35 11.19 -0.27
CA ILE A 473 -14.63 11.31 -1.72
C ILE A 473 -15.63 12.42 -2.00
N ARG A 474 -16.87 12.31 -1.47
CA ARG A 474 -17.95 13.24 -1.82
C ARG A 474 -17.67 14.67 -1.36
N SER A 475 -17.25 14.85 -0.12
CA SER A 475 -16.98 16.19 0.45
C SER A 475 -15.83 16.89 -0.29
N PRO A 476 -14.65 16.26 -0.50
CA PRO A 476 -13.58 16.88 -1.29
C PRO A 476 -13.97 17.18 -2.73
N TYR A 477 -14.68 16.26 -3.40
CA TYR A 477 -15.20 16.47 -4.75
C TYR A 477 -16.09 17.71 -4.83
N ALA A 478 -17.09 17.81 -3.94
CA ALA A 478 -18.03 18.94 -3.91
C ALA A 478 -17.32 20.27 -3.63
N ARG A 479 -16.35 20.28 -2.70
CA ARG A 479 -15.52 21.46 -2.41
C ARG A 479 -14.68 21.88 -3.62
N GLY A 480 -14.07 20.92 -4.31
CA GLY A 480 -13.28 21.17 -5.52
C GLY A 480 -14.13 21.77 -6.64
N GLN A 481 -15.30 21.18 -6.89
CA GLN A 481 -16.28 21.64 -7.89
C GLN A 481 -16.75 23.06 -7.59
N LYS A 482 -17.15 23.34 -6.35
CA LYS A 482 -17.59 24.67 -5.93
C LYS A 482 -16.50 25.73 -6.16
N ARG A 483 -15.27 25.47 -5.70
CA ARG A 483 -14.14 26.40 -5.83
C ARG A 483 -13.71 26.62 -7.29
N TRP A 484 -13.77 25.59 -8.12
CA TRP A 484 -13.49 25.74 -9.55
C TRP A 484 -14.53 26.64 -10.22
N ARG A 485 -15.83 26.41 -9.94
CA ARG A 485 -16.91 27.25 -10.46
C ARG A 485 -16.76 28.70 -10.04
N GLU A 486 -16.55 28.97 -8.75
CA GLU A 486 -16.34 30.34 -8.25
C GLU A 486 -15.23 31.08 -9.01
N ARG A 487 -14.10 30.40 -9.29
CA ARG A 487 -13.00 30.97 -10.08
C ARG A 487 -13.35 31.18 -11.54
N GLN A 488 -14.00 30.20 -12.18
CA GLN A 488 -14.41 30.33 -13.58
C GLN A 488 -15.46 31.42 -13.76
N THR A 489 -16.42 31.54 -12.84
CA THR A 489 -17.38 32.64 -12.83
C THR A 489 -16.68 33.98 -12.70
N GLN A 490 -15.71 34.13 -11.79
CA GLN A 490 -14.93 35.36 -11.64
C GLN A 490 -14.16 35.70 -12.93
N MET A 491 -13.47 34.72 -13.52
CA MET A 491 -12.73 34.88 -14.77
C MET A 491 -13.65 35.31 -15.93
N LEU A 492 -14.81 34.66 -16.09
CA LEU A 492 -15.78 35.02 -17.13
C LEU A 492 -16.39 36.42 -16.91
N VAL A 493 -16.64 36.81 -15.66
CA VAL A 493 -17.12 38.17 -15.32
C VAL A 493 -16.06 39.21 -15.68
N GLU A 494 -14.80 39.01 -15.29
CA GLU A 494 -13.71 39.93 -15.63
C GLU A 494 -13.51 40.07 -17.15
N GLN A 495 -13.63 38.96 -17.89
CA GLN A 495 -13.56 38.96 -19.35
C GLN A 495 -14.75 39.69 -19.98
N LEU A 496 -15.98 39.44 -19.51
CA LEU A 496 -17.18 40.13 -19.97
C LEU A 496 -17.09 41.65 -19.71
N ASP A 497 -16.64 42.06 -18.53
CA ASP A 497 -16.47 43.48 -18.18
C ASP A 497 -15.37 44.14 -19.01
N SER A 498 -14.30 43.41 -19.35
CA SER A 498 -13.28 43.88 -20.29
C SER A 498 -13.85 44.10 -21.69
N ILE A 499 -14.58 43.12 -22.23
CA ILE A 499 -15.19 43.22 -23.57
C ILE A 499 -16.25 44.33 -23.60
N GLN A 500 -17.07 44.48 -22.56
CA GLN A 500 -18.05 45.56 -22.48
C GLN A 500 -17.40 46.94 -22.48
N ARG A 501 -16.29 47.12 -21.76
CA ARG A 501 -15.51 48.36 -21.81
C ARG A 501 -14.94 48.65 -23.19
N GLN A 502 -14.44 47.62 -23.89
CA GLN A 502 -13.92 47.76 -25.26
C GLN A 502 -15.03 48.12 -26.26
N ILE A 503 -16.20 47.48 -26.17
CA ILE A 503 -17.38 47.84 -26.97
C ILE A 503 -17.82 49.28 -26.67
N GLY A 504 -17.87 49.67 -25.40
CA GLY A 504 -18.20 51.05 -25.01
C GLY A 504 -17.25 52.09 -25.60
N ALA A 505 -15.93 51.83 -25.57
CA ALA A 505 -14.93 52.70 -26.17
C ALA A 505 -15.03 52.75 -27.70
N LEU A 506 -15.31 51.62 -28.36
CA LEU A 506 -15.55 51.57 -29.81
C LEU A 506 -16.81 52.35 -30.20
N ASN A 507 -17.91 52.22 -29.46
CA ASN A 507 -19.13 52.97 -29.74
C ASN A 507 -18.89 54.48 -29.66
N GLN A 508 -18.14 54.96 -28.66
CA GLN A 508 -17.75 56.38 -28.59
C GLN A 508 -16.93 56.82 -29.82
N GLN A 509 -16.01 55.98 -30.31
CA GLN A 509 -15.25 56.28 -31.53
C GLN A 509 -16.13 56.31 -32.78
N ILE A 510 -17.07 55.38 -32.90
CA ILE A 510 -18.05 55.32 -33.98
C ILE A 510 -18.92 56.59 -33.97
N ASP A 511 -19.48 56.95 -32.82
CA ASP A 511 -20.34 58.15 -32.66
C ASP A 511 -19.59 59.43 -33.05
N THR A 512 -18.31 59.56 -32.67
CA THR A 512 -17.51 60.75 -33.04
C THR A 512 -17.25 60.83 -34.55
N ILE A 513 -17.01 59.70 -35.21
CA ILE A 513 -16.85 59.63 -36.68
C ILE A 513 -18.17 59.93 -37.38
N GLU A 514 -19.28 59.42 -36.86
CA GLU A 514 -20.62 59.67 -37.42
C GLU A 514 -21.01 61.14 -37.32
N VAL A 515 -20.78 61.78 -36.17
CA VAL A 515 -21.00 63.22 -36.00
C VAL A 515 -20.07 64.04 -36.91
N ALA A 516 -18.81 63.63 -37.06
CA ALA A 516 -17.86 64.30 -37.96
C ALA A 516 -18.29 64.18 -39.44
N TRP A 517 -18.79 63.01 -39.83
CA TRP A 517 -19.37 62.73 -41.15
C TRP A 517 -20.62 63.57 -41.42
N GLN A 518 -21.59 63.58 -40.49
CA GLN A 518 -22.81 64.36 -40.61
C GLN A 518 -22.51 65.87 -40.80
N ARG A 519 -21.48 66.39 -40.12
CA ARG A 519 -21.06 67.81 -40.22
C ARG A 519 -20.30 68.16 -41.51
N HIS A 520 -19.67 67.21 -42.19
CA HIS A 520 -18.86 67.45 -43.39
C HIS A 520 -19.40 66.66 -44.58
N HIS A 521 -20.47 67.17 -45.20
CA HIS A 521 -21.14 66.55 -46.36
C HIS A 521 -20.48 66.84 -47.72
N SER A 522 -19.25 67.36 -47.77
CA SER A 522 -18.53 67.62 -49.03
C SER A 522 -17.82 66.37 -49.54
N ALA A 523 -17.86 66.15 -50.86
CA ALA A 523 -17.27 65.00 -51.57
C ALA A 523 -15.73 65.05 -51.63
N ASP A 524 -15.07 65.12 -50.47
CA ASP A 524 -13.61 65.15 -50.30
C ASP A 524 -13.04 63.79 -49.92
N ALA A 525 -11.76 63.57 -50.24
CA ALA A 525 -11.00 62.35 -49.87
C ALA A 525 -11.00 62.02 -48.36
N ARG A 526 -11.26 63.01 -47.49
CA ARG A 526 -11.44 62.83 -46.04
C ARG A 526 -12.71 62.06 -45.69
N SER A 527 -13.77 62.20 -46.48
CA SER A 527 -15.01 61.44 -46.27
C SER A 527 -14.74 59.95 -46.54
N MET A 528 -14.12 59.61 -47.67
CA MET A 528 -13.80 58.22 -48.02
C MET A 528 -12.99 57.50 -46.91
N ASN A 529 -12.02 58.20 -46.30
CA ASN A 529 -11.22 57.65 -45.20
C ASN A 529 -12.04 57.47 -43.91
N ASN A 530 -12.95 58.39 -43.59
CA ASN A 530 -13.88 58.25 -42.47
C ASN A 530 -14.84 57.06 -42.65
N LEU A 531 -15.32 56.83 -43.88
CA LEU A 531 -16.18 55.70 -44.22
C LEU A 531 -15.44 54.36 -44.05
N PHE A 532 -14.20 54.27 -44.54
CA PHE A 532 -13.37 53.07 -44.35
C PHE A 532 -13.12 52.78 -42.87
N ARG A 533 -12.80 53.83 -42.09
CA ARG A 533 -12.59 53.71 -40.64
C ARG A 533 -13.87 53.31 -39.90
N TYR A 534 -15.03 53.83 -40.31
CA TYR A 534 -16.33 53.45 -39.76
C TYR A 534 -16.64 51.96 -40.00
N VAL A 535 -16.41 51.46 -41.22
CA VAL A 535 -16.58 50.03 -41.55
C VAL A 535 -15.63 49.16 -40.72
N GLN A 536 -14.36 49.57 -40.58
CA GLN A 536 -13.38 48.84 -39.78
C GLN A 536 -13.77 48.75 -38.30
N LEU A 537 -14.26 49.85 -37.71
CA LEU A 537 -14.69 49.89 -36.31
C LEU A 537 -15.96 49.06 -36.08
N ASN A 538 -16.91 49.05 -37.03
CA ASN A 538 -18.09 48.19 -36.96
C ASN A 538 -17.72 46.71 -37.07
N SER A 539 -16.78 46.35 -37.95
CA SER A 539 -16.26 44.97 -38.01
C SER A 539 -15.67 44.52 -36.66
N GLN A 540 -14.87 45.39 -36.02
CA GLN A 540 -14.30 45.10 -34.69
C GLN A 540 -15.37 45.00 -33.60
N ARG A 541 -16.41 45.84 -33.67
CA ARG A 541 -17.56 45.78 -32.76
C ARG A 541 -18.30 44.44 -32.91
N ASP A 542 -18.51 43.97 -34.13
CA ASP A 542 -19.18 42.69 -34.39
C ASP A 542 -18.34 41.51 -33.87
N ASP A 543 -17.03 41.53 -34.07
CA ASP A 543 -16.12 40.52 -33.50
C ASP A 543 -16.21 40.47 -31.96
N LEU A 544 -16.22 41.63 -31.30
CA LEU A 544 -16.36 41.70 -29.84
C LEU A 544 -17.76 41.29 -29.35
N ASN A 545 -18.81 41.60 -30.12
CA ASN A 545 -20.17 41.13 -29.83
C ASN A 545 -20.26 39.61 -29.92
N MET A 546 -19.62 39.00 -30.93
CA MET A 546 -19.54 37.54 -31.06
C MET A 546 -18.77 36.91 -29.90
N GLN A 547 -17.66 37.51 -29.47
CA GLN A 547 -16.93 37.07 -28.28
C GLN A 547 -17.78 37.20 -27.01
N ARG A 548 -18.51 38.30 -26.84
CA ARG A 548 -19.44 38.51 -25.71
C ARG A 548 -20.52 37.42 -25.67
N LEU A 549 -21.12 37.07 -26.81
CA LEU A 549 -22.14 36.02 -26.89
C LEU A 549 -21.57 34.67 -26.49
N ARG A 550 -20.35 34.32 -26.95
CA ARG A 550 -19.66 33.09 -26.53
C ARG A 550 -19.43 33.04 -25.02
N LEU A 551 -18.94 34.13 -24.42
CA LEU A 551 -18.74 34.19 -22.97
C LEU A 551 -20.06 34.11 -22.17
N LEU A 552 -21.15 34.64 -22.72
CA LEU A 552 -22.48 34.50 -22.10
C LEU A 552 -22.99 33.06 -22.19
N ASP A 553 -22.76 32.39 -23.32
CA ASP A 553 -23.07 30.97 -23.49
C ASP A 553 -22.24 30.10 -22.52
N ASP A 554 -20.92 30.33 -22.45
CA ASP A 554 -20.02 29.65 -21.50
C ASP A 554 -20.48 29.83 -20.04
N ARG A 555 -20.94 31.04 -19.69
CA ARG A 555 -21.49 31.33 -18.36
C ARG A 555 -22.82 30.61 -18.11
N GLN A 556 -23.66 30.47 -19.13
CA GLN A 556 -24.92 29.72 -19.04
C GLN A 556 -24.64 28.22 -18.86
N GLN A 557 -23.72 27.66 -19.66
CA GLN A 557 -23.26 26.27 -19.51
C GLN A 557 -22.66 26.03 -18.11
N LEU A 558 -21.88 26.97 -17.56
CA LEU A 558 -21.35 26.88 -16.19
C LEU A 558 -22.46 26.80 -15.13
N ASN A 559 -23.58 27.50 -15.34
CA ASN A 559 -24.74 27.46 -14.43
C ASN A 559 -25.53 26.14 -14.56
N GLU A 560 -25.56 25.55 -15.76
CA GLU A 560 -26.18 24.24 -16.01
C GLU A 560 -25.41 23.09 -15.33
N ILE A 561 -24.08 23.26 -15.15
CA ILE A 561 -23.26 22.43 -14.27
C ILE A 561 -23.63 22.75 -12.80
N SER A 562 -24.78 22.24 -12.38
CA SER A 562 -25.41 22.52 -11.08
C SER A 562 -24.52 22.16 -9.88
N GLU A 563 -24.86 22.68 -8.69
CA GLU A 563 -24.08 22.45 -7.45
C GLU A 563 -24.03 20.98 -7.00
N THR A 564 -24.87 20.12 -7.58
CA THR A 564 -25.35 18.90 -6.93
C THR A 564 -25.32 17.57 -7.68
N PRO A 565 -25.00 17.40 -8.98
CA PRO A 565 -24.71 16.07 -9.48
C PRO A 565 -23.22 15.87 -9.20
N VAL A 566 -22.95 15.43 -7.98
CA VAL A 566 -21.94 14.40 -7.77
C VAL A 566 -22.09 13.44 -8.96
N SER A 567 -21.09 13.30 -9.82
CA SER A 567 -21.21 12.59 -11.10
C SER A 567 -22.04 11.31 -10.94
N VAL A 568 -22.79 10.89 -11.97
CA VAL A 568 -23.62 9.67 -11.87
C VAL A 568 -22.79 8.48 -11.36
N ALA A 569 -21.50 8.44 -11.74
CA ALA A 569 -20.52 7.51 -11.19
C ALA A 569 -20.34 7.65 -9.66
N VAL A 570 -20.06 8.85 -9.13
CA VAL A 570 -19.90 9.07 -7.69
C VAL A 570 -21.23 8.91 -6.94
N ALA A 571 -22.36 9.34 -7.48
CA ALA A 571 -23.67 9.23 -6.83
C ALA A 571 -24.21 7.79 -6.79
N ARG A 572 -23.88 6.96 -7.80
CA ARG A 572 -24.24 5.53 -7.83
C ARG A 572 -23.23 4.62 -7.12
N LEU A 573 -22.08 5.11 -6.68
CA LEU A 573 -21.08 4.32 -5.94
C LEU A 573 -21.70 3.63 -4.70
N PRO A 574 -22.41 4.34 -3.79
CA PRO A 574 -23.06 3.70 -2.66
C PRO A 574 -24.11 2.68 -3.10
N VAL A 575 -24.91 2.99 -4.13
CA VAL A 575 -25.95 2.09 -4.64
C VAL A 575 -25.34 0.81 -5.19
N ARG A 576 -24.27 0.87 -5.99
CA ARG A 576 -23.56 -0.32 -6.51
C ARG A 576 -22.94 -1.15 -5.39
N ILE A 577 -22.38 -0.50 -4.38
CA ILE A 577 -21.77 -1.19 -3.22
C ILE A 577 -22.87 -1.86 -2.38
N VAL A 578 -24.00 -1.20 -2.16
CA VAL A 578 -25.13 -1.75 -1.40
C VAL A 578 -25.91 -2.81 -2.20
N SER A 579 -26.01 -2.71 -3.52
CA SER A 579 -26.78 -3.64 -4.35
C SER A 579 -26.01 -4.87 -4.81
N ILE A 580 -24.68 -4.79 -4.93
CA ILE A 580 -23.84 -5.90 -5.38
C ILE A 580 -22.82 -6.30 -4.30
N GLY A 581 -22.17 -5.32 -3.67
CA GLY A 581 -21.11 -5.57 -2.69
C GLY A 581 -21.62 -6.19 -1.38
N ILE A 582 -22.60 -5.57 -0.72
CA ILE A 582 -23.14 -6.07 0.55
C ILE A 582 -23.82 -7.44 0.38
N PRO A 583 -24.64 -7.70 -0.66
CA PRO A 583 -25.23 -9.02 -0.87
C PRO A 583 -24.19 -10.10 -1.13
N LEU A 584 -23.13 -9.80 -1.90
CA LEU A 584 -22.02 -10.74 -2.11
C LEU A 584 -21.29 -11.05 -0.80
N LEU A 585 -21.05 -10.02 0.03
CA LEU A 585 -20.43 -10.18 1.36
C LEU A 585 -21.31 -11.01 2.31
N LEU A 586 -22.62 -10.80 2.28
CA LEU A 586 -23.59 -11.60 3.03
C LEU A 586 -23.66 -13.04 2.54
N ILE A 587 -23.63 -13.29 1.22
CA ILE A 587 -23.58 -14.65 0.66
C ILE A 587 -22.30 -15.37 1.10
N ILE A 588 -21.16 -14.67 1.10
CA ILE A 588 -19.90 -15.21 1.60
C ILE A 588 -20.03 -15.55 3.08
N GLN A 589 -20.60 -14.67 3.91
CA GLN A 589 -20.84 -14.95 5.33
C GLN A 589 -21.82 -16.11 5.59
N VAL A 590 -22.87 -16.21 4.78
CA VAL A 590 -23.84 -17.29 4.85
C VAL A 590 -23.21 -18.64 4.47
N TYR A 591 -22.42 -18.67 3.41
CA TYR A 591 -21.66 -19.86 3.02
C TYR A 591 -20.61 -20.23 4.09
N GLN A 592 -20.02 -19.24 4.76
CA GLN A 592 -19.12 -19.45 5.89
C GLN A 592 -19.83 -20.12 7.08
N TRP A 593 -21.04 -19.69 7.42
CA TRP A 593 -21.85 -20.35 8.46
C TRP A 593 -22.18 -21.80 8.10
N ALA A 594 -22.33 -22.12 6.82
CA ALA A 594 -22.62 -23.47 6.36
C ALA A 594 -21.40 -24.40 6.27
N ILE A 595 -20.19 -23.88 6.07
CA ILE A 595 -18.97 -24.72 6.08
C ILE A 595 -18.66 -25.19 7.51
N VAL A 596 -18.94 -24.36 8.52
CA VAL A 596 -18.64 -24.62 9.94
C VAL A 596 -19.75 -25.44 10.62
N ASN A 597 -20.89 -25.69 9.94
CA ASN A 597 -22.06 -26.35 10.50
C ASN A 597 -22.59 -27.47 9.57
N ASP A 598 -22.59 -28.72 10.05
CA ASP A 598 -23.12 -29.86 9.29
C ASP A 598 -24.65 -29.81 9.02
N GLY A 599 -25.42 -29.08 9.84
CA GLY A 599 -26.85 -28.84 9.64
C GLY A 599 -27.17 -27.80 8.57
N LEU A 600 -26.43 -26.69 8.51
CA LEU A 600 -26.53 -25.72 7.39
C LEU A 600 -25.94 -26.29 6.10
N ARG A 601 -24.92 -27.16 6.19
CA ARG A 601 -24.38 -27.93 5.05
C ARG A 601 -25.43 -28.83 4.41
N GLN A 602 -26.32 -29.45 5.19
CA GLN A 602 -27.45 -30.22 4.65
C GLN A 602 -28.46 -29.34 3.90
N ILE A 603 -28.74 -28.13 4.40
CA ILE A 603 -29.66 -27.18 3.76
C ILE A 603 -29.06 -26.61 2.45
N ILE A 604 -27.77 -26.27 2.43
CA ILE A 604 -27.09 -25.73 1.21
C ILE A 604 -26.88 -26.82 0.15
N ASN A 605 -26.69 -28.08 0.54
CA ASN A 605 -26.55 -29.19 -0.40
C ASN A 605 -27.87 -29.65 -1.01
N ASP A 606 -29.00 -29.04 -0.62
CA ASP A 606 -30.29 -29.28 -1.25
C ASP A 606 -30.38 -28.47 -2.56
N PRO A 607 -30.32 -29.13 -3.74
CA PRO A 607 -30.23 -28.45 -5.03
C PRO A 607 -31.51 -27.69 -5.43
N SER A 608 -32.55 -27.74 -4.60
CA SER A 608 -33.86 -27.12 -4.83
C SER A 608 -34.04 -25.75 -4.17
N LEU A 609 -33.10 -25.31 -3.32
CA LEU A 609 -33.26 -24.12 -2.48
C LEU A 609 -32.83 -22.82 -3.18
N THR A 610 -33.77 -21.87 -3.33
CA THR A 610 -33.44 -20.50 -3.74
C THR A 610 -32.91 -19.68 -2.55
N ILE A 611 -32.14 -18.61 -2.79
CA ILE A 611 -31.63 -17.71 -1.73
C ILE A 611 -32.76 -17.20 -0.83
N LEU A 612 -33.93 -16.96 -1.41
CA LEU A 612 -35.12 -16.46 -0.72
C LEU A 612 -35.73 -17.56 0.18
N ASP A 613 -35.78 -18.80 -0.30
CA ASP A 613 -36.24 -19.96 0.49
C ASP A 613 -35.24 -20.32 1.59
N PHE A 614 -33.95 -20.07 1.40
CA PHE A 614 -32.91 -20.23 2.41
C PHE A 614 -33.08 -19.23 3.57
N PHE A 615 -33.28 -17.94 3.27
CA PHE A 615 -33.61 -16.94 4.29
C PHE A 615 -34.95 -17.23 4.96
N ARG A 616 -35.92 -17.80 4.22
CA ARG A 616 -37.22 -18.22 4.76
C ARG A 616 -37.12 -19.44 5.67
N ALA A 617 -36.25 -20.40 5.36
CA ALA A 617 -35.97 -21.57 6.20
C ALA A 617 -35.23 -21.18 7.48
N ILE A 618 -34.29 -20.22 7.40
CA ILE A 618 -33.69 -19.60 8.60
C ILE A 618 -34.77 -18.89 9.43
N LEU A 619 -35.65 -18.11 8.80
CA LEU A 619 -36.75 -17.43 9.48
C LEU A 619 -37.75 -18.42 10.13
N GLN A 620 -38.08 -19.52 9.46
CA GLN A 620 -38.99 -20.56 9.95
C GLN A 620 -38.38 -21.38 11.10
N GLN A 621 -37.07 -21.64 11.10
CA GLN A 621 -36.38 -22.25 12.25
C GLN A 621 -36.30 -21.31 13.45
N THR A 622 -36.38 -19.98 13.24
CA THR A 622 -36.29 -18.96 14.30
C THR A 622 -37.64 -18.60 14.97
N GLN A 623 -38.71 -19.39 14.76
CA GLN A 623 -40.07 -19.13 15.27
C GLN A 623 -40.55 -17.68 15.02
N PHE A 624 -40.55 -17.26 13.75
CA PHE A 624 -41.41 -16.18 13.26
C PHE A 624 -42.35 -16.70 12.17
#